data_AF-A0A498NMD9-F1
#
_entry.id   AF-A0A498NMD9-F1
#
_cell.length_a   1.000
_cell.length_b   1.000
_cell.length_c   1.000
_cell.angle_alpha   90.00
_cell.angle_beta   90.00
_cell.angle_gamma   90.00
#
_symmetry.space_group_name_H-M   'P 1'
#
loop_
_entity.id
_entity.type
_entity.pdbx_description
1 polymer ?
#
loop_
_entity_poly.entity_id
_entity_poly.type
_entity_poly.pdbx_seq_one_letter_code
_entity_poly.pdbx_strand_id
1 'polypeptide(L)'
;MVTALSGDQPPVVMSHKDLHFIHDFGYIQTTSTDILKNFIQTEAVSSKPFSLFDLSNVGLFGAETQQNKVAPSVAASRPIMSSRGEQGGKNEIFVDVIERLSVVIGSNGVLMKSDIQGEIRIKCFLPTCSEMRIGLNEELNIGKSQLKGYSSAVRVDECRFHQAVKLDEFDTFRILKVCPSQGEQTVMQYQLCDELPCAPPFQLFPSVEKDYVNRVLIFLKLRCDLPPKSTALNVSITVPVPKGSVSMSQELSSPDQTAELQPKNKALLWEIPRFPGGAQLSALFKVDVPGISSASLLEVGPVSMSFELPKQTCTGLQIRFLRLSPTQTGLSQRWVRYVTHSDSYTIRI
;
A
#
# COMPACT_ATOMS: atom_id res chain seq x y z
N MET A 1 26.37 31.81 12.49
CA MET A 1 27.07 33.12 12.46
C MET A 1 27.18 33.50 10.99
N VAL A 2 26.50 34.57 10.59
CA VAL A 2 26.36 34.98 9.19
C VAL A 2 27.61 35.76 8.78
N THR A 3 28.28 35.31 7.73
CA THR A 3 29.25 36.13 7.00
C THR A 3 28.65 36.39 5.63
N ALA A 4 28.44 37.66 5.30
CA ALA A 4 27.93 38.09 4.00
C ALA A 4 28.89 37.64 2.87
N LEU A 5 28.34 37.15 1.77
CA LEU A 5 29.10 36.81 0.57
C LEU A 5 28.56 37.62 -0.62
N SER A 6 29.48 38.25 -1.34
CA SER A 6 29.24 39.10 -2.51
C SER A 6 28.61 38.32 -3.67
N GLY A 7 27.80 39.01 -4.48
CA GLY A 7 26.82 38.46 -5.43
C GLY A 7 27.33 37.71 -6.66
N ASP A 8 28.31 36.81 -6.51
CA ASP A 8 28.77 35.93 -7.59
C ASP A 8 29.12 34.50 -7.09
N GLN A 9 28.43 34.02 -6.04
CA GLN A 9 28.64 32.67 -5.52
C GLN A 9 27.54 31.69 -5.95
N PRO A 10 27.88 30.42 -6.18
CA PRO A 10 26.92 29.38 -6.52
C PRO A 10 25.89 29.20 -5.40
N PRO A 11 24.64 28.81 -5.72
CA PRO A 11 23.59 28.62 -4.73
C PRO A 11 24.05 27.67 -3.62
N VAL A 12 23.96 28.12 -2.36
CA VAL A 12 24.34 27.32 -1.20
C VAL A 12 23.24 26.28 -0.96
N VAL A 13 23.56 25.01 -1.20
CA VAL A 13 22.70 23.90 -0.81
C VAL A 13 22.93 23.62 0.67
N MET A 14 21.88 23.72 1.48
CA MET A 14 21.93 23.36 2.90
C MET A 14 21.07 22.14 3.18
N SER A 15 21.51 21.32 4.14
CA SER A 15 20.77 20.18 4.68
C SER A 15 20.41 20.44 6.14
N HIS A 16 19.14 20.24 6.51
CA HIS A 16 18.70 20.26 7.91
C HIS A 16 17.63 19.19 8.13
N LYS A 17 17.86 18.26 9.06
CA LYS A 17 16.91 17.18 9.42
C LYS A 17 16.32 16.49 8.18
N ASP A 18 17.19 15.98 7.32
CA ASP A 18 16.86 15.25 6.09
C ASP A 18 16.15 16.08 4.98
N LEU A 19 16.04 17.39 5.15
CA LEU A 19 15.54 18.30 4.11
C LEU A 19 16.69 19.04 3.44
N HIS A 20 16.77 18.93 2.11
CA HIS A 20 17.68 19.72 1.29
C HIS A 20 16.93 20.87 0.62
N PHE A 21 17.53 22.07 0.60
CA PHE A 21 16.95 23.23 -0.06
C PHE A 21 18.03 24.21 -0.51
N ILE A 22 17.73 24.94 -1.59
CA ILE A 22 18.51 26.12 -1.98
C ILE A 22 17.79 27.33 -1.41
N HIS A 23 18.57 28.22 -0.80
CA HIS A 23 18.05 29.42 -0.20
C HIS A 23 18.95 30.60 -0.52
N ASP A 24 18.33 31.76 -0.72
CA ASP A 24 19.01 33.03 -0.96
C ASP A 24 18.38 34.13 -0.09
N PHE A 25 19.21 34.91 0.63
CA PHE A 25 18.82 36.05 1.48
C PHE A 25 17.67 35.90 2.48
N GLY A 26 17.37 34.70 2.99
CA GLY A 26 16.26 34.48 3.93
C GLY A 26 15.11 33.65 3.31
N TYR A 27 15.15 33.46 1.99
CA TYR A 27 14.06 32.86 1.22
C TYR A 27 14.45 31.51 0.64
N ILE A 28 13.60 30.51 0.86
CA ILE A 28 13.73 29.18 0.23
C ILE A 28 13.39 29.35 -1.25
N GLN A 29 14.38 29.12 -2.11
CA GLN A 29 14.25 29.25 -3.56
C GLN A 29 13.68 27.97 -4.19
N THR A 30 14.13 26.80 -3.71
CA THR A 30 13.54 25.52 -4.13
C THR A 30 13.83 24.40 -3.13
N THR A 31 12.84 23.52 -2.96
CA THR A 31 12.92 22.24 -2.24
C THR A 31 12.79 21.04 -3.19
N SER A 32 12.74 21.29 -4.51
CA SER A 32 12.54 20.24 -5.51
C SER A 32 13.78 19.35 -5.60
N THR A 33 13.64 18.08 -5.23
CA THR A 33 14.70 17.07 -5.28
C THR A 33 15.26 16.88 -6.68
N ASP A 34 14.45 17.07 -7.72
CA ASP A 34 14.86 17.01 -9.13
C ASP A 34 15.86 18.10 -9.52
N ILE A 35 15.77 19.27 -8.90
CA ILE A 35 16.73 20.36 -9.10
C ILE A 35 17.93 20.14 -8.20
N LEU A 36 17.68 19.77 -6.94
CA LEU A 36 18.70 19.60 -5.90
C LEU A 36 19.65 18.44 -6.19
N LYS A 37 19.22 17.36 -6.85
CA LYS A 37 20.09 16.22 -7.21
C LYS A 37 21.28 16.60 -8.09
N ASN A 38 21.19 17.69 -8.85
CA ASN A 38 22.31 18.19 -9.65
C ASN A 38 23.38 18.90 -8.79
N PHE A 39 23.00 19.37 -7.60
CA PHE A 39 23.87 20.12 -6.70
C PHE A 39 24.31 19.32 -5.47
N ILE A 40 23.67 18.18 -5.19
CA ILE A 40 24.00 17.28 -4.09
C ILE A 40 24.73 16.06 -4.65
N GLN A 41 26.05 16.02 -4.45
CA GLN A 41 26.84 14.82 -4.72
C GLN A 41 26.85 13.95 -3.46
N THR A 42 25.98 12.95 -3.40
CA THR A 42 26.06 11.91 -2.37
C THR A 42 26.11 10.57 -3.07
N GLU A 43 27.19 9.82 -2.83
CA GLU A 43 27.27 8.43 -3.28
C GLU A 43 26.23 7.61 -2.53
N ALA A 44 25.38 6.92 -3.28
CA ALA A 44 24.36 6.09 -2.69
C ALA A 44 24.99 4.85 -2.05
N VAL A 45 24.73 4.65 -0.76
CA VAL A 45 25.03 3.39 -0.08
C VAL A 45 24.03 2.36 -0.57
N SER A 46 24.45 1.50 -1.50
CA SER A 46 23.65 0.37 -1.97
C SER A 46 23.46 -0.62 -0.81
N SER A 47 22.25 -0.69 -0.25
CA SER A 47 21.87 -1.79 0.61
C SER A 47 21.84 -3.06 -0.24
N LYS A 48 22.56 -4.11 0.19
CA LYS A 48 22.62 -5.40 -0.51
C LYS A 48 21.21 -5.85 -0.92
N PRO A 49 20.94 -6.08 -2.22
CA PRO A 49 19.68 -6.65 -2.64
C PRO A 49 19.57 -8.09 -2.11
N PHE A 50 18.41 -8.44 -1.57
CA PHE A 50 18.08 -9.83 -1.26
C PHE A 50 18.09 -10.63 -2.58
N SER A 51 19.01 -11.58 -2.69
CA SER A 51 19.18 -12.40 -3.88
C SER A 51 18.35 -13.68 -3.74
N LEU A 52 17.41 -13.90 -4.65
CA LEU A 52 16.66 -15.16 -4.78
C LEU A 52 17.55 -16.36 -5.13
N PHE A 53 18.83 -16.15 -5.44
CA PHE A 53 19.79 -17.22 -5.71
C PHE A 53 20.35 -17.91 -4.44
N ASP A 54 19.95 -17.47 -3.24
CA ASP A 54 20.35 -18.11 -1.98
C ASP A 54 19.43 -19.28 -1.56
N LEU A 55 18.47 -19.65 -2.40
CA LEU A 55 17.63 -20.83 -2.25
C LEU A 55 18.04 -21.87 -3.30
N SER A 56 19.18 -22.53 -3.08
CA SER A 56 19.43 -23.82 -3.70
C SER A 56 18.49 -24.85 -3.05
N ASN A 57 17.69 -25.52 -3.90
CA ASN A 57 16.76 -26.63 -3.61
C ASN A 57 15.27 -26.28 -3.48
N VAL A 58 14.65 -25.80 -4.57
CA VAL A 58 13.28 -26.21 -4.92
C VAL A 58 13.23 -26.45 -6.44
N GLY A 59 12.87 -27.67 -6.83
CA GLY A 59 13.01 -28.17 -8.20
C GLY A 59 12.18 -27.42 -9.24
N LEU A 60 12.78 -27.21 -10.42
CA LEU A 60 12.09 -26.83 -11.64
C LEU A 60 11.18 -27.98 -12.10
N PHE A 61 9.87 -27.77 -12.07
CA PHE A 61 8.95 -28.48 -12.96
C PHE A 61 8.13 -27.46 -13.75
N GLY A 62 8.13 -27.66 -15.07
CA GLY A 62 7.82 -26.64 -16.07
C GLY A 62 6.35 -26.25 -16.23
N ALA A 63 6.17 -25.12 -16.91
CA ALA A 63 5.05 -24.83 -17.78
C ALA A 63 5.44 -23.64 -18.66
N GLU A 64 5.94 -23.94 -19.87
CA GLU A 64 5.83 -22.99 -20.97
C GLU A 64 4.35 -22.84 -21.30
N THR A 65 3.79 -21.64 -21.16
CA THR A 65 2.52 -21.27 -21.80
C THR A 65 2.45 -19.77 -22.05
N GLN A 66 2.52 -19.43 -23.34
CA GLN A 66 1.87 -18.34 -24.05
C GLN A 66 1.82 -16.94 -23.40
N GLN A 67 2.53 -16.02 -24.05
CA GLN A 67 2.26 -14.58 -24.18
C GLN A 67 1.25 -13.98 -23.19
N ASN A 68 1.73 -13.60 -22.01
CA ASN A 68 1.05 -12.61 -21.18
C ASN A 68 1.97 -11.41 -21.02
N LYS A 69 1.59 -10.26 -21.58
CA LYS A 69 2.29 -8.97 -21.40
C LYS A 69 2.07 -8.46 -19.98
N VAL A 70 2.60 -9.16 -18.99
CA VAL A 70 2.49 -8.81 -17.56
C VAL A 70 3.91 -8.69 -17.03
N ALA A 71 4.32 -7.48 -16.65
CA ALA A 71 5.59 -7.29 -15.97
C ALA A 71 5.55 -7.98 -14.58
N PRO A 72 6.66 -8.56 -14.11
CA PRO A 72 6.77 -9.10 -12.76
C PRO A 72 6.41 -8.04 -11.70
N SER A 73 5.79 -8.43 -10.59
CA SER A 73 5.39 -7.51 -9.50
C SER A 73 6.54 -6.62 -9.00
N VAL A 74 7.77 -7.14 -9.04
CA VAL A 74 9.00 -6.46 -8.65
C VAL A 74 9.49 -5.39 -9.65
N ALA A 75 8.93 -5.31 -10.85
CA ALA A 75 9.33 -4.28 -11.83
C ALA A 75 9.00 -2.87 -11.32
N ALA A 76 7.90 -2.72 -10.58
CA ALA A 76 7.49 -1.46 -9.98
C ALA A 76 8.30 -1.09 -8.73
N SER A 77 9.05 -2.01 -8.13
CA SER A 77 9.89 -1.75 -6.95
C SER A 77 11.38 -1.57 -7.29
N ARG A 78 11.72 -1.44 -8.59
CA ARG A 78 13.10 -1.22 -9.02
C ARG A 78 13.61 0.15 -8.56
N PRO A 79 14.80 0.23 -7.94
CA PRO A 79 15.44 1.49 -7.62
C PRO A 79 15.64 2.35 -8.87
N ILE A 80 15.46 3.66 -8.73
CA ILE A 80 15.54 4.65 -9.83
C ILE A 80 16.98 4.86 -10.30
N MET A 81 17.98 4.52 -9.48
CA MET A 81 19.37 4.77 -9.83
C MET A 81 19.91 3.66 -10.74
N SER A 82 19.99 3.97 -12.03
CA SER A 82 20.93 3.31 -12.92
C SER A 82 22.33 3.51 -12.35
N SER A 83 23.04 2.43 -12.02
CA SER A 83 24.50 2.49 -11.93
C SER A 83 25.02 3.15 -13.20
N ARG A 84 25.94 4.13 -13.07
CA ARG A 84 26.62 4.76 -14.22
C ARG A 84 27.31 3.65 -15.02
N GLY A 85 26.62 3.07 -16.01
CA GLY A 85 27.11 1.91 -16.76
C GLY A 85 26.03 1.10 -17.49
N GLU A 86 24.79 1.05 -17.01
CA GLU A 86 23.71 0.37 -17.74
C GLU A 86 23.08 1.30 -18.80
N GLN A 87 23.76 1.43 -19.93
CA GLN A 87 23.15 1.94 -21.16
C GLN A 87 22.10 0.94 -21.67
N GLY A 88 20.89 1.00 -21.10
CA GLY A 88 19.80 0.11 -21.47
C GLY A 88 18.55 0.18 -20.62
N GLY A 89 18.29 1.30 -19.94
CA GLY A 89 17.01 1.50 -19.25
C GLY A 89 15.86 1.38 -20.24
N LYS A 90 14.96 0.41 -20.03
CA LYS A 90 13.77 0.27 -20.88
C LYS A 90 12.89 1.51 -20.71
N ASN A 91 12.42 2.05 -21.82
CA ASN A 91 11.47 3.16 -21.84
C ASN A 91 10.12 2.69 -21.29
N GLU A 92 9.93 2.83 -19.97
CA GLU A 92 8.74 2.32 -19.28
C GLU A 92 8.13 3.42 -18.39
N ILE A 93 6.80 3.42 -18.32
CA ILE A 93 6.04 4.22 -17.34
C ILE A 93 5.15 3.28 -16.56
N PHE A 94 5.17 3.44 -15.24
CA PHE A 94 4.23 2.80 -14.34
C PHE A 94 3.35 3.87 -13.71
N VAL A 95 2.05 3.59 -13.66
CA VAL A 95 1.09 4.36 -12.87
C VAL A 95 0.48 3.43 -11.83
N ASP A 96 0.84 3.66 -10.57
CA ASP A 96 0.33 2.94 -9.41
C ASP A 96 -0.86 3.72 -8.84
N VAL A 97 -2.01 3.07 -8.68
CA VAL A 97 -3.11 3.53 -7.83
C VAL A 97 -3.04 2.73 -6.54
N ILE A 98 -2.69 3.40 -5.46
CA ILE A 98 -2.41 2.80 -4.16
C ILE A 98 -3.44 3.30 -3.18
N GLU A 99 -4.16 2.40 -2.51
CA GLU A 99 -5.07 2.74 -1.44
C GLU A 99 -4.61 2.13 -0.12
N ARG A 100 -4.90 2.84 0.97
CA ARG A 100 -4.62 2.48 2.36
C ARG A 100 -5.93 2.49 3.11
N LEU A 101 -6.37 1.30 3.54
CA LEU A 101 -7.65 1.08 4.19
C LEU A 101 -7.48 1.09 5.71
N SER A 102 -8.22 1.96 6.39
CA SER A 102 -8.31 2.05 7.85
C SER A 102 -9.73 1.77 8.30
N VAL A 103 -9.94 0.69 9.05
CA VAL A 103 -11.26 0.14 9.40
C VAL A 103 -11.30 -0.24 10.87
N VAL A 104 -12.41 0.07 11.53
CA VAL A 104 -12.74 -0.44 12.87
C VAL A 104 -14.07 -1.17 12.80
N ILE A 105 -14.07 -2.44 13.19
CA ILE A 105 -15.27 -3.29 13.27
C ILE A 105 -15.56 -3.58 14.74
N GLY A 106 -16.82 -3.41 15.14
CA GLY A 106 -17.30 -3.73 16.48
C GLY A 106 -17.38 -5.24 16.73
N SER A 107 -17.52 -5.65 17.99
CA SER A 107 -17.63 -7.07 18.37
C SER A 107 -18.90 -7.76 17.85
N ASN A 108 -19.90 -6.97 17.48
CA ASN A 108 -21.11 -7.43 16.78
C ASN A 108 -20.92 -7.56 15.25
N GLY A 109 -19.72 -7.31 14.73
CA GLY A 109 -19.43 -7.31 13.30
C GLY A 109 -19.87 -6.05 12.54
N VAL A 110 -20.37 -5.02 13.23
CA VAL A 110 -20.79 -3.76 12.59
C VAL A 110 -19.57 -2.89 12.30
N LEU A 111 -19.49 -2.38 11.06
CA LEU A 111 -18.49 -1.40 10.66
C LEU A 111 -18.70 -0.10 11.43
N MET A 112 -17.76 0.27 12.30
CA MET A 112 -17.82 1.48 13.12
C MET A 112 -17.12 2.66 12.45
N LYS A 113 -16.05 2.39 11.71
CA LYS A 113 -15.25 3.39 11.00
C LYS A 113 -14.63 2.79 9.74
N SER A 114 -14.58 3.56 8.67
CA SER A 114 -13.89 3.21 7.42
C SER A 114 -13.33 4.44 6.74
N ASP A 115 -12.02 4.56 6.67
CA ASP A 115 -11.31 5.60 5.93
C ASP A 115 -10.44 4.96 4.85
N ILE A 116 -10.38 5.58 3.68
CA ILE A 116 -9.44 5.24 2.61
C ILE A 116 -8.58 6.46 2.33
N GLN A 117 -7.27 6.27 2.36
CA GLN A 117 -6.31 7.22 1.80
C GLN A 117 -5.74 6.64 0.52
N GLY A 118 -5.94 7.33 -0.59
CA GLY A 118 -5.48 6.90 -1.88
C GLY A 118 -4.47 7.84 -2.51
N GLU A 119 -3.60 7.30 -3.34
CA GLU A 119 -2.68 8.08 -4.16
C GLU A 119 -2.53 7.51 -5.57
N ILE A 120 -2.32 8.40 -6.53
CA ILE A 120 -1.88 8.05 -7.89
C ILE A 120 -0.42 8.47 -8.00
N ARG A 121 0.44 7.49 -8.27
CA ARG A 121 1.88 7.65 -8.31
C ARG A 121 2.45 7.19 -9.63
N ILE A 122 3.30 8.00 -10.22
CA ILE A 122 3.96 7.72 -11.49
C ILE A 122 5.40 7.32 -11.22
N LYS A 123 5.88 6.31 -11.92
CA LYS A 123 7.31 6.00 -12.06
C LYS A 123 7.67 6.11 -13.52
N CYS A 124 8.43 7.16 -13.85
CA CYS A 124 8.81 7.49 -15.21
C CYS A 124 10.28 7.14 -15.44
N PHE A 125 10.54 6.20 -16.36
CA PHE A 125 11.88 5.86 -16.82
C PHE A 125 12.14 6.40 -18.23
N LEU A 126 11.32 7.34 -18.72
CA LEU A 126 11.51 7.94 -20.03
C LEU A 126 12.58 9.03 -19.98
N PRO A 127 13.49 9.09 -20.98
CA PRO A 127 14.48 10.15 -21.07
C PRO A 127 13.83 11.53 -21.21
N THR A 128 12.78 11.62 -22.04
CA THR A 128 12.00 12.84 -22.26
C THR A 128 10.51 12.51 -22.37
N CYS A 129 9.67 13.24 -21.64
CA CYS A 129 8.22 13.15 -21.77
C CYS A 129 7.66 14.56 -21.59
N SER A 130 7.20 15.19 -22.67
CA SER A 130 6.77 16.59 -22.59
C SER A 130 5.39 16.72 -21.95
N GLU A 131 4.50 15.76 -22.17
CA GLU A 131 3.17 15.75 -21.56
C GLU A 131 2.63 14.32 -21.43
N MET A 132 1.99 14.04 -20.30
CA MET A 132 1.26 12.83 -20.03
C MET A 132 -0.15 13.17 -19.56
N ARG A 133 -1.15 12.45 -20.10
CA ARG A 133 -2.56 12.58 -19.73
C ARG A 133 -3.05 11.27 -19.11
N ILE A 134 -3.59 11.37 -17.90
CA ILE A 134 -4.20 10.27 -17.16
C ILE A 134 -5.70 10.53 -17.08
N GLY A 135 -6.51 9.73 -17.76
CA GLY A 135 -7.97 9.81 -17.68
C GLY A 135 -8.51 8.96 -16.53
N LEU A 136 -9.23 9.55 -15.59
CA LEU A 136 -9.90 8.88 -14.48
C LEU A 136 -11.37 8.61 -14.79
N ASN A 137 -12.11 7.97 -13.88
CA ASN A 137 -13.56 7.78 -13.99
C ASN A 137 -14.25 9.10 -14.36
N GLU A 138 -15.07 9.07 -15.41
CA GLU A 138 -15.80 10.24 -15.91
C GLU A 138 -16.76 10.80 -14.85
N GLU A 139 -17.38 9.90 -14.08
CA GLU A 139 -18.30 10.21 -12.99
C GLU A 139 -17.59 10.38 -11.62
N LEU A 140 -16.27 10.61 -11.59
CA LEU A 140 -15.59 10.90 -10.32
C LEU A 140 -16.16 12.18 -9.70
N ASN A 141 -16.72 12.06 -8.50
CA ASN A 141 -17.24 13.18 -7.74
C ASN A 141 -16.37 13.47 -6.53
N ILE A 142 -16.05 14.74 -6.32
CA ILE A 142 -15.23 15.22 -5.21
C ILE A 142 -16.11 16.05 -4.28
N GLY A 143 -16.06 15.75 -2.99
CA GLY A 143 -16.79 16.45 -1.95
C GLY A 143 -18.09 15.76 -1.53
N LYS A 144 -18.60 16.23 -0.38
CA LYS A 144 -19.80 15.72 0.27
C LYS A 144 -21.07 16.27 -0.38
N SER A 145 -21.30 15.97 -1.66
CA SER A 145 -22.56 16.34 -2.31
C SER A 145 -23.70 15.46 -1.79
N GLN A 146 -24.76 16.08 -1.27
CA GLN A 146 -25.93 15.38 -0.71
C GLN A 146 -26.84 14.73 -1.74
N LEU A 147 -26.60 14.98 -3.04
CA LEU A 147 -27.34 14.32 -4.10
C LEU A 147 -26.75 12.93 -4.31
N LYS A 148 -27.21 11.98 -3.48
CA LYS A 148 -27.04 10.54 -3.72
C LYS A 148 -27.80 10.15 -4.99
N GLY A 149 -27.22 10.45 -6.15
CA GLY A 149 -27.68 9.92 -7.42
C GLY A 149 -27.58 8.39 -7.43
N TYR A 150 -28.50 7.73 -8.12
CA TYR A 150 -28.53 6.27 -8.28
C TYR A 150 -27.38 5.70 -9.14
N SER A 151 -26.39 6.52 -9.56
CA SER A 151 -25.26 6.04 -10.35
C SER A 151 -24.14 5.52 -9.46
N SER A 152 -23.46 4.48 -9.95
CA SER A 152 -22.24 3.88 -9.39
C SER A 152 -21.02 4.80 -9.55
N ALA A 153 -21.21 6.10 -9.34
CA ALA A 153 -20.18 7.12 -9.45
C ALA A 153 -19.15 6.93 -8.33
N VAL A 154 -17.87 6.90 -8.71
CA VAL A 154 -16.75 6.91 -7.75
C VAL A 154 -16.79 8.24 -7.00
N ARG A 155 -16.70 8.18 -5.67
CA ARG A 155 -16.73 9.36 -4.80
C ARG A 155 -15.52 9.41 -3.90
N VAL A 156 -15.04 10.62 -3.68
CA VAL A 156 -13.96 10.95 -2.75
C VAL A 156 -14.32 12.26 -2.05
N ASP A 157 -13.96 12.41 -0.78
CA ASP A 157 -14.25 13.61 0.00
C ASP A 157 -13.36 14.78 -0.41
N GLU A 158 -12.06 14.51 -0.57
CA GLU A 158 -11.07 15.51 -0.94
C GLU A 158 -10.01 14.93 -1.87
N CYS A 159 -9.44 15.81 -2.67
CA CYS A 159 -8.31 15.53 -3.56
C CYS A 159 -7.25 16.62 -3.41
N ARG A 160 -5.99 16.22 -3.44
CA ARG A 160 -4.83 17.11 -3.50
C ARG A 160 -3.99 16.72 -4.71
N PHE A 161 -3.50 17.72 -5.42
CA PHE A 161 -2.72 17.53 -6.64
C PHE A 161 -1.31 18.05 -6.44
N HIS A 162 -0.35 17.36 -7.04
CA HIS A 162 1.02 17.85 -7.09
C HIS A 162 1.11 19.11 -7.98
N GLN A 163 2.00 20.04 -7.68
CA GLN A 163 2.07 21.33 -8.41
C GLN A 163 2.33 21.16 -9.92
N ALA A 164 2.94 20.05 -10.32
CA ALA A 164 3.24 19.75 -11.72
C ALA A 164 2.01 19.33 -12.53
N VAL A 165 0.87 19.11 -11.87
CA VAL A 165 -0.39 18.71 -12.51
C VAL A 165 -1.15 19.95 -12.94
N LYS A 166 -1.48 20.02 -14.22
CA LYS A 166 -2.40 21.00 -14.81
C LYS A 166 -3.81 20.43 -14.73
N LEU A 167 -4.73 21.25 -14.21
CA LEU A 167 -6.12 20.87 -13.91
C LEU A 167 -7.11 21.42 -14.94
N ASP A 168 -6.62 22.01 -16.04
CA ASP A 168 -7.42 22.62 -17.11
C ASP A 168 -8.44 21.65 -17.75
N GLU A 169 -8.12 20.36 -17.82
CA GLU A 169 -9.01 19.31 -18.32
C GLU A 169 -9.68 18.48 -17.20
N PHE A 170 -9.36 18.74 -15.93
CA PHE A 170 -9.79 17.90 -14.81
C PHE A 170 -11.27 18.08 -14.47
N ASP A 171 -11.74 19.33 -14.42
CA ASP A 171 -13.11 19.64 -13.98
C ASP A 171 -14.18 19.12 -14.95
N THR A 172 -13.86 19.06 -16.24
CA THR A 172 -14.81 18.61 -17.28
C THR A 172 -14.60 17.14 -17.65
N PHE A 173 -13.35 16.69 -17.81
CA PHE A 173 -13.05 15.37 -18.37
C PHE A 173 -12.41 14.39 -17.38
N ARG A 174 -12.12 14.84 -16.15
CA ARG A 174 -11.36 14.07 -15.15
C ARG A 174 -10.02 13.58 -15.68
N ILE A 175 -9.34 14.46 -16.43
CA ILE A 175 -8.02 14.21 -16.99
C ILE A 175 -6.98 14.98 -16.18
N LEU A 176 -6.00 14.26 -15.65
CA LEU A 176 -4.79 14.85 -15.07
C LEU A 176 -3.75 15.02 -16.17
N LYS A 177 -3.27 16.25 -16.37
CA LYS A 177 -2.21 16.57 -17.32
C LYS A 177 -0.92 16.89 -16.58
N VAL A 178 0.14 16.14 -16.81
CA VAL A 178 1.41 16.28 -16.09
C VAL A 178 2.59 16.21 -17.05
N CYS A 179 3.66 16.94 -16.75
CA CYS A 179 4.97 16.79 -17.38
C CYS A 179 5.84 15.95 -16.41
N PRO A 180 5.90 14.62 -16.53
CA PRO A 180 6.55 13.80 -15.52
C PRO A 180 8.07 14.00 -15.56
N SER A 181 8.67 14.26 -14.40
CA SER A 181 10.12 14.15 -14.23
C SER A 181 10.54 12.67 -14.18
N GLN A 182 11.80 12.39 -14.48
CA GLN A 182 12.35 11.04 -14.30
C GLN A 182 12.33 10.66 -12.82
N GLY A 183 11.88 9.44 -12.54
CA GLY A 183 11.76 8.91 -11.19
C GLY A 183 10.31 8.77 -10.74
N GLU A 184 10.11 8.83 -9.42
CA GLU A 184 8.83 8.58 -8.77
C GLU A 184 8.20 9.90 -8.31
N GLN A 185 6.93 10.11 -8.65
CA GLN A 185 6.18 11.30 -8.28
C GLN A 185 4.72 10.94 -8.00
N THR A 186 4.23 11.29 -6.81
CA THR A 186 2.80 11.26 -6.50
C THR A 186 2.14 12.48 -7.13
N VAL A 187 1.15 12.25 -8.02
CA VAL A 187 0.47 13.34 -8.75
C VAL A 187 -0.88 13.71 -8.16
N MET A 188 -1.53 12.76 -7.50
CA MET A 188 -2.83 12.97 -6.88
C MET A 188 -2.87 12.17 -5.59
N GLN A 189 -3.41 12.78 -4.54
CA GLN A 189 -3.81 12.11 -3.31
C GLN A 189 -5.29 12.37 -3.11
N TYR A 190 -6.02 11.40 -2.60
CA TYR A 190 -7.45 11.51 -2.34
C TYR A 190 -7.82 10.79 -1.05
N GLN A 191 -8.94 11.19 -0.47
CA GLN A 191 -9.45 10.61 0.77
C GLN A 191 -10.94 10.33 0.66
N LEU A 192 -11.38 9.25 1.29
CA LEU A 192 -12.79 8.92 1.49
C LEU A 192 -12.98 8.49 2.95
N CYS A 193 -13.87 9.15 3.68
CA CYS A 193 -14.12 8.94 5.10
C CYS A 193 -15.54 8.43 5.33
N ASP A 194 -15.68 7.53 6.30
CA ASP A 194 -16.94 7.03 6.86
C ASP A 194 -17.95 6.40 5.86
N GLU A 195 -17.59 6.21 4.59
CA GLU A 195 -18.43 5.58 3.57
C GLU A 195 -17.61 4.62 2.70
N LEU A 196 -17.55 3.34 3.07
CA LEU A 196 -16.92 2.31 2.25
C LEU A 196 -17.88 1.91 1.11
N PRO A 197 -17.52 2.09 -0.18
CA PRO A 197 -18.43 1.76 -1.29
C PRO A 197 -18.72 0.27 -1.44
N CYS A 198 -17.85 -0.59 -0.90
CA CYS A 198 -17.97 -2.03 -0.90
C CYS A 198 -17.96 -2.60 0.53
N ALA A 199 -18.35 -3.86 0.70
CA ALA A 199 -18.21 -4.52 1.99
C ALA A 199 -16.71 -4.66 2.36
N PRO A 200 -16.36 -4.66 3.67
CA PRO A 200 -14.99 -4.91 4.10
C PRO A 200 -14.45 -6.24 3.54
N PRO A 201 -13.14 -6.35 3.24
CA PRO A 201 -12.56 -7.49 2.54
C PRO A 201 -12.55 -8.79 3.37
N PHE A 202 -12.70 -8.68 4.70
CA PHE A 202 -12.67 -9.82 5.60
C PHE A 202 -13.79 -9.74 6.64
N GLN A 203 -14.33 -10.90 6.99
CA GLN A 203 -15.23 -11.05 8.12
C GLN A 203 -14.65 -12.08 9.10
N LEU A 204 -14.41 -11.64 10.35
CA LEU A 204 -13.89 -12.49 11.41
C LEU A 204 -15.03 -12.94 12.34
N PHE A 205 -15.03 -14.24 12.64
CA PHE A 205 -15.93 -14.87 13.61
C PHE A 205 -15.06 -15.44 14.74
N PRO A 206 -14.84 -14.67 15.82
CA PRO A 206 -14.05 -15.09 16.97
C PRO A 206 -14.90 -15.84 18.02
N SER A 207 -14.29 -16.77 18.74
CA SER A 207 -14.74 -17.27 20.03
C SER A 207 -13.56 -17.34 21.00
N VAL A 208 -13.74 -16.82 22.21
CA VAL A 208 -12.73 -16.82 23.27
C VAL A 208 -13.32 -17.49 24.50
N GLU A 209 -12.74 -18.63 24.87
CA GLU A 209 -13.25 -19.47 25.96
C GLU A 209 -12.11 -19.82 26.93
N LYS A 210 -12.46 -20.04 28.19
CA LYS A 210 -11.53 -20.59 29.18
C LYS A 210 -11.70 -22.10 29.24
N ASP A 211 -10.61 -22.83 29.05
CA ASP A 211 -10.55 -24.27 29.27
C ASP A 211 -10.44 -24.61 30.76
N TYR A 212 -10.81 -25.83 31.12
CA TYR A 212 -10.75 -26.37 32.48
C TYR A 212 -9.32 -26.47 33.03
N VAL A 213 -8.30 -26.48 32.16
CA VAL A 213 -6.88 -26.66 32.51
C VAL A 213 -6.11 -25.33 32.50
N ASN A 214 -6.76 -24.21 32.86
CA ASN A 214 -6.17 -22.87 32.86
C ASN A 214 -5.61 -22.42 31.49
N ARG A 215 -6.27 -22.81 30.40
CA ARG A 215 -5.92 -22.36 29.05
C ARG A 215 -6.95 -21.36 28.54
N VAL A 216 -6.51 -20.47 27.66
CA VAL A 216 -7.40 -19.69 26.79
C VAL A 216 -7.51 -20.43 25.47
N LEU A 217 -8.74 -20.73 25.06
CA LEU A 217 -9.07 -21.22 23.73
C LEU A 217 -9.51 -20.03 22.89
N ILE A 218 -8.73 -19.70 21.87
CA ILE A 218 -9.04 -18.65 20.91
C ILE A 218 -9.33 -19.34 19.58
N PHE A 219 -10.61 -19.43 19.22
CA PHE A 219 -11.03 -19.93 17.93
C PHE A 219 -11.31 -18.76 17.00
N LEU A 220 -10.60 -18.69 15.88
CA LEU A 220 -10.80 -17.67 14.86
C LEU A 220 -11.23 -18.34 13.57
N LYS A 221 -12.36 -17.90 13.02
CA LYS A 221 -12.77 -18.22 11.66
C LYS A 221 -12.78 -16.94 10.83
N LEU A 222 -11.94 -16.88 9.82
CA LEU A 222 -11.82 -15.74 8.92
C LEU A 222 -12.40 -16.08 7.55
N ARG A 223 -13.29 -15.23 7.03
CA ARG A 223 -13.85 -15.31 5.68
C ARG A 223 -13.27 -14.19 4.82
N CYS A 224 -12.84 -14.52 3.60
CA CYS A 224 -12.36 -13.56 2.61
C CYS A 224 -13.51 -13.18 1.68
N ASP A 225 -14.06 -11.97 1.85
CA ASP A 225 -15.23 -11.48 1.11
C ASP A 225 -14.88 -10.80 -0.21
N LEU A 226 -13.66 -11.03 -0.68
CA LEU A 226 -13.23 -10.63 -2.01
C LEU A 226 -13.92 -11.49 -3.09
N PRO A 227 -14.08 -10.97 -4.32
CA PRO A 227 -14.52 -11.76 -5.45
C PRO A 227 -13.69 -13.05 -5.64
N PRO A 228 -14.29 -14.19 -6.02
CA PRO A 228 -13.57 -15.47 -6.15
C PRO A 228 -12.37 -15.47 -7.10
N LYS A 229 -12.34 -14.54 -8.07
CA LYS A 229 -11.21 -14.33 -9.01
C LYS A 229 -10.03 -13.56 -8.40
N SER A 230 -10.17 -13.10 -7.17
CA SER A 230 -9.20 -12.28 -6.46
C SER A 230 -8.55 -13.07 -5.32
N THR A 231 -7.44 -12.56 -4.80
CA THR A 231 -6.66 -13.22 -3.77
C THR A 231 -6.00 -12.15 -2.94
N ALA A 232 -6.17 -12.20 -1.62
CA ALA A 232 -5.38 -11.39 -0.70
C ALA A 232 -4.03 -12.05 -0.44
N LEU A 233 -3.00 -11.24 -0.26
CA LEU A 233 -1.63 -11.67 -0.04
C LEU A 233 -1.15 -11.21 1.34
N ASN A 234 -0.24 -11.99 1.92
CA ASN A 234 0.45 -11.67 3.17
C ASN A 234 -0.53 -11.24 4.27
N VAL A 235 -1.64 -11.98 4.39
CA VAL A 235 -2.65 -11.68 5.40
C VAL A 235 -2.11 -12.11 6.75
N SER A 236 -2.03 -11.17 7.68
CA SER A 236 -1.49 -11.36 9.01
C SER A 236 -2.51 -10.88 10.03
N ILE A 237 -2.78 -11.70 11.03
CA ILE A 237 -3.76 -11.46 12.09
C ILE A 237 -3.00 -11.48 13.42
N THR A 238 -3.00 -10.34 14.09
CA THR A 238 -2.36 -10.16 15.39
C THR A 238 -3.42 -10.08 16.47
N VAL A 239 -3.38 -11.00 17.41
CA VAL A 239 -4.32 -11.12 18.53
C VAL A 239 -3.55 -10.84 19.82
N PRO A 240 -3.81 -9.72 20.52
CA PRO A 240 -3.33 -9.54 21.89
C PRO A 240 -3.78 -10.71 22.75
N VAL A 241 -2.86 -11.23 23.57
CA VAL A 241 -3.12 -12.35 24.49
C VAL A 241 -2.79 -11.93 25.93
N PRO A 242 -3.28 -12.66 26.95
CA PRO A 242 -3.07 -12.28 28.33
C PRO A 242 -1.59 -12.24 28.69
N LYS A 243 -1.19 -11.32 29.59
CA LYS A 243 0.22 -11.10 29.96
C LYS A 243 0.93 -12.32 30.53
N GLY A 244 0.18 -13.25 31.11
CA GLY A 244 0.70 -14.51 31.67
C GLY A 244 0.86 -15.63 30.65
N SER A 245 0.72 -15.38 29.35
CA SER A 245 0.86 -16.41 28.32
C SER A 245 2.27 -16.98 28.26
N VAL A 246 2.41 -18.29 28.43
CA VAL A 246 3.71 -18.99 28.49
C VAL A 246 3.99 -19.78 27.21
N SER A 247 3.00 -20.54 26.75
CA SER A 247 3.09 -21.42 25.58
C SER A 247 1.80 -21.44 24.80
N MET A 248 1.87 -21.90 23.56
CA MET A 248 0.71 -22.07 22.69
C MET A 248 0.83 -23.36 21.88
N SER A 249 -0.30 -24.03 21.70
CA SER A 249 -0.50 -25.03 20.65
C SER A 249 -1.58 -24.55 19.67
N GLN A 250 -1.52 -25.03 18.43
CA GLN A 250 -2.37 -24.55 17.33
C GLN A 250 -2.95 -25.71 16.52
N GLU A 251 -4.15 -25.51 16.01
CA GLU A 251 -4.79 -26.37 15.01
C GLU A 251 -5.26 -25.47 13.86
N LEU A 252 -4.61 -25.62 12.70
CA LEU A 252 -4.85 -24.78 11.53
C LEU A 252 -5.64 -25.57 10.47
N SER A 253 -6.53 -24.89 9.77
CA SER A 253 -7.38 -25.50 8.72
C SER A 253 -6.65 -25.81 7.41
N SER A 254 -5.46 -25.25 7.19
CA SER A 254 -4.63 -25.48 6.00
C SER A 254 -3.14 -25.48 6.37
N PRO A 255 -2.29 -26.30 5.71
CA PRO A 255 -0.86 -26.36 6.00
C PRO A 255 -0.08 -25.09 5.60
N ASP A 256 -0.60 -24.27 4.69
CA ASP A 256 0.06 -23.04 4.24
C ASP A 256 0.01 -21.91 5.28
N GLN A 257 -0.74 -22.11 6.37
CA GLN A 257 -0.87 -21.15 7.46
C GLN A 257 0.22 -21.38 8.50
N THR A 258 0.69 -20.31 9.11
CA THR A 258 1.63 -20.35 10.23
C THR A 258 1.10 -19.53 11.38
N ALA A 259 1.37 -19.92 12.61
CA ALA A 259 1.15 -19.04 13.75
C ALA A 259 2.22 -19.18 14.81
N GLU A 260 2.50 -18.06 15.47
CA GLU A 260 3.54 -17.91 16.47
C GLU A 260 3.01 -17.09 17.65
N LEU A 261 3.29 -17.56 18.87
CA LEU A 261 3.12 -16.75 20.06
C LEU A 261 4.36 -15.86 20.21
N GLN A 262 4.18 -14.54 20.27
CA GLN A 262 5.24 -13.56 20.48
C GLN A 262 5.19 -13.02 21.92
N PRO A 263 5.98 -13.56 22.87
CA PRO A 263 5.88 -13.18 24.28
C PRO A 263 6.28 -11.72 24.53
N LYS A 264 7.24 -11.20 23.75
CA LYS A 264 7.70 -9.80 23.84
C LYS A 264 6.58 -8.81 23.51
N ASN A 265 5.80 -9.12 22.48
CA ASN A 265 4.71 -8.29 21.99
C ASN A 265 3.38 -8.61 22.69
N LYS A 266 3.34 -9.67 23.51
CA LYS A 266 2.14 -10.18 24.18
C LYS A 266 1.01 -10.43 23.19
N ALA A 267 1.37 -11.00 22.05
CA ALA A 267 0.45 -11.21 20.95
C ALA A 267 0.70 -12.56 20.29
N LEU A 268 -0.36 -13.13 19.77
CA LEU A 268 -0.34 -14.23 18.83
C LEU A 268 -0.39 -13.66 17.41
N LEU A 269 0.50 -14.14 16.54
CA LEU A 269 0.56 -13.80 15.13
C LEU A 269 0.09 -15.01 14.31
N TRP A 270 -0.95 -14.87 13.49
CA TRP A 270 -1.42 -15.87 12.52
C TRP A 270 -1.23 -15.33 11.10
N GLU A 271 -0.44 -16.03 10.30
CA GLU A 271 -0.07 -15.62 8.95
C GLU A 271 -0.66 -16.57 7.89
N ILE A 272 -1.15 -15.96 6.82
CA ILE A 272 -1.78 -16.61 5.67
C ILE A 272 -1.16 -15.97 4.42
N PRO A 273 -0.17 -16.62 3.79
CA PRO A 273 0.55 -16.05 2.64
C PRO A 273 -0.37 -15.72 1.46
N ARG A 274 -1.38 -16.57 1.22
CA ARG A 274 -2.37 -16.39 0.16
C ARG A 274 -3.75 -16.78 0.65
N PHE A 275 -4.70 -15.87 0.47
CA PHE A 275 -6.09 -16.09 0.86
C PHE A 275 -7.04 -15.83 -0.32
N PRO A 276 -7.50 -16.89 -1.02
CA PRO A 276 -8.43 -16.76 -2.13
C PRO A 276 -9.76 -16.08 -1.73
N GLY A 277 -10.32 -15.27 -2.63
CA GLY A 277 -11.65 -14.68 -2.44
C GLY A 277 -12.74 -15.74 -2.36
N GLY A 278 -13.74 -15.52 -1.50
CA GLY A 278 -14.82 -16.46 -1.22
C GLY A 278 -14.42 -17.66 -0.35
N ALA A 279 -13.13 -17.83 -0.02
CA ALA A 279 -12.69 -18.89 0.86
C ALA A 279 -12.87 -18.53 2.34
N GLN A 280 -12.83 -19.55 3.19
CA GLN A 280 -12.82 -19.43 4.65
C GLN A 280 -11.69 -20.27 5.22
N LEU A 281 -11.00 -19.74 6.22
CA LEU A 281 -9.96 -20.43 6.97
C LEU A 281 -10.26 -20.29 8.47
N SER A 282 -9.95 -21.32 9.24
CA SER A 282 -10.08 -21.31 10.69
C SER A 282 -8.79 -21.74 11.37
N ALA A 283 -8.59 -21.24 12.59
CA ALA A 283 -7.51 -21.61 13.47
C ALA A 283 -8.02 -21.69 14.91
N LEU A 284 -7.58 -22.72 15.64
CA LEU A 284 -7.78 -22.85 17.09
C LEU A 284 -6.43 -22.71 17.77
N PHE A 285 -6.34 -21.75 18.68
CA PHE A 285 -5.15 -21.51 19.49
C PHE A 285 -5.45 -21.85 20.94
N LYS A 286 -4.63 -22.71 21.52
CA LYS A 286 -4.71 -23.11 22.93
C LYS A 286 -3.52 -22.49 23.64
N VAL A 287 -3.75 -21.40 24.35
CA VAL A 287 -2.72 -20.61 25.02
C VAL A 287 -2.70 -20.97 26.51
N ASP A 288 -1.56 -21.41 27.01
CA ASP A 288 -1.37 -21.72 28.43
C ASP A 288 -1.12 -20.43 29.21
N VAL A 289 -1.99 -20.13 30.18
CA VAL A 289 -1.93 -18.93 31.03
C VAL A 289 -2.04 -19.35 32.49
N PRO A 290 -0.92 -19.58 33.19
CA PRO A 290 -0.94 -19.92 34.62
C PRO A 290 -1.68 -18.85 35.43
N GLY A 291 -2.60 -19.26 36.30
CA GLY A 291 -3.38 -18.34 37.13
C GLY A 291 -4.44 -17.54 36.37
N ILE A 292 -4.91 -18.03 35.22
CA ILE A 292 -5.95 -17.36 34.41
C ILE A 292 -7.21 -17.01 35.23
N SER A 293 -7.50 -15.72 35.27
CA SER A 293 -8.71 -15.15 35.88
C SER A 293 -9.69 -14.68 34.80
N SER A 294 -10.94 -14.39 35.18
CA SER A 294 -11.90 -13.76 34.27
C SER A 294 -11.41 -12.40 33.75
N ALA A 295 -10.63 -11.67 34.55
CA ALA A 295 -10.01 -10.41 34.12
C ALA A 295 -8.93 -10.62 33.04
N SER A 296 -8.24 -11.77 33.06
CA SER A 296 -7.24 -12.12 32.04
C SER A 296 -7.88 -12.30 30.67
N LEU A 297 -9.13 -12.77 30.57
CA LEU A 297 -9.83 -12.92 29.30
C LEU A 297 -10.12 -11.57 28.63
N LEU A 298 -10.29 -10.51 29.41
CA LEU A 298 -10.50 -9.15 28.89
C LEU A 298 -9.24 -8.55 28.25
N GLU A 299 -8.07 -9.18 28.42
CA GLU A 299 -6.83 -8.79 27.74
C GLU A 299 -6.74 -9.35 26.31
N VAL A 300 -7.67 -10.21 25.89
CA VAL A 300 -7.70 -10.79 24.55
C VAL A 300 -8.33 -9.80 23.57
N GLY A 301 -7.61 -9.47 22.50
CA GLY A 301 -8.08 -8.49 21.51
C GLY A 301 -7.83 -7.02 21.89
N PRO A 302 -8.32 -6.07 21.07
CA PRO A 302 -8.93 -6.28 19.75
C PRO A 302 -7.91 -6.87 18.76
N VAL A 303 -8.41 -7.53 17.74
CA VAL A 303 -7.59 -8.14 16.68
C VAL A 303 -7.17 -7.08 15.68
N SER A 304 -5.89 -7.08 15.31
CA SER A 304 -5.35 -6.23 14.24
C SER A 304 -5.00 -7.07 13.02
N MET A 305 -5.26 -6.56 11.83
CA MET A 305 -4.96 -7.26 10.58
C MET A 305 -4.06 -6.42 9.67
N SER A 306 -3.15 -7.10 8.99
CA SER A 306 -2.34 -6.55 7.89
C SER A 306 -2.52 -7.40 6.64
N PHE A 307 -2.61 -6.80 5.45
CA PHE A 307 -2.80 -7.50 4.18
C PHE A 307 -2.51 -6.63 2.96
N GLU A 308 -2.35 -7.28 1.81
CA GLU A 308 -2.28 -6.66 0.49
C GLU A 308 -3.34 -7.23 -0.45
N LEU A 309 -4.10 -6.35 -1.12
CA LEU A 309 -5.11 -6.66 -2.12
C LEU A 309 -4.63 -6.20 -3.50
N PRO A 310 -3.98 -7.07 -4.29
CA PRO A 310 -3.53 -6.72 -5.62
C PRO A 310 -4.70 -6.60 -6.61
N LYS A 311 -4.54 -5.73 -7.61
CA LYS A 311 -5.48 -5.51 -8.72
C LYS A 311 -6.86 -4.99 -8.28
N GLN A 312 -6.93 -4.33 -7.12
CA GLN A 312 -8.18 -3.78 -6.58
C GLN A 312 -7.97 -2.40 -5.95
N THR A 313 -9.05 -1.61 -6.01
CA THR A 313 -9.29 -0.38 -5.26
C THR A 313 -10.61 -0.54 -4.52
N CYS A 314 -10.69 -0.09 -3.27
CA CYS A 314 -11.91 -0.03 -2.49
C CYS A 314 -12.81 1.14 -2.91
N THR A 315 -12.25 2.26 -3.39
CA THR A 315 -13.08 3.38 -3.90
C THR A 315 -13.72 3.10 -5.25
N GLY A 316 -13.19 2.14 -6.02
CA GLY A 316 -13.57 1.91 -7.41
C GLY A 316 -12.89 2.85 -8.40
N LEU A 317 -11.93 3.68 -7.96
CA LEU A 317 -11.13 4.53 -8.84
C LEU A 317 -10.37 3.68 -9.89
N GLN A 318 -10.46 4.10 -11.15
CA GLN A 318 -9.88 3.44 -12.31
C GLN A 318 -9.24 4.46 -13.26
N ILE A 319 -8.10 4.05 -13.82
CA ILE A 319 -7.46 4.75 -14.94
C ILE A 319 -8.05 4.20 -16.23
N ARG A 320 -8.80 5.03 -16.95
CA ARG A 320 -9.43 4.69 -18.22
C ARG A 320 -8.42 4.68 -19.37
N PHE A 321 -7.49 5.62 -19.37
CA PHE A 321 -6.45 5.69 -20.38
C PHE A 321 -5.20 6.43 -19.88
N LEU A 322 -4.07 6.11 -20.52
CA LEU A 322 -2.80 6.81 -20.37
C LEU A 322 -2.29 7.23 -21.75
N ARG A 323 -2.13 8.53 -21.99
CA ARG A 323 -1.59 9.08 -23.25
C ARG A 323 -0.31 9.85 -22.98
N LEU A 324 0.68 9.68 -23.86
CA LEU A 324 1.97 10.36 -23.81
C LEU A 324 2.10 11.26 -25.04
N SER A 325 2.74 12.41 -24.87
CA SER A 325 3.05 13.37 -25.92
C SER A 325 4.52 13.85 -25.78
N PRO A 326 5.29 13.95 -26.88
CA PRO A 326 4.95 13.47 -28.23
C PRO A 326 4.73 11.95 -28.25
N THR A 327 3.96 11.46 -29.22
CA THR A 327 3.83 10.01 -29.44
C THR A 327 5.20 9.46 -29.79
N GLN A 328 5.91 8.91 -28.80
CA GLN A 328 7.24 8.36 -29.03
C GLN A 328 7.13 7.22 -30.05
N THR A 329 7.94 7.26 -31.10
CA THR A 329 8.00 6.27 -32.18
C THR A 329 8.66 4.94 -31.76
N GLY A 330 8.81 4.72 -30.45
CA GLY A 330 9.36 3.50 -29.84
C GLY A 330 8.36 2.81 -28.90
N LEU A 331 8.67 1.57 -28.52
CA LEU A 331 7.86 0.69 -27.67
C LEU A 331 7.84 1.13 -26.19
N SER A 332 7.42 2.37 -25.90
CA SER A 332 7.31 2.84 -24.52
C SER A 332 6.20 2.07 -23.81
N GLN A 333 6.58 1.13 -22.94
CA GLN A 333 5.62 0.28 -22.24
C GLN A 333 4.92 1.08 -21.16
N ARG A 334 3.61 0.87 -21.05
CA ARG A 334 2.74 1.57 -20.11
C ARG A 334 2.12 0.53 -19.20
N TRP A 335 2.35 0.68 -17.91
CA TRP A 335 1.87 -0.22 -16.88
C TRP A 335 0.93 0.53 -15.96
N VAL A 336 -0.22 -0.07 -15.65
CA VAL A 336 -1.12 0.41 -14.60
C VAL A 336 -1.26 -0.70 -13.58
N ARG A 337 -1.08 -0.35 -12.30
CA ARG A 337 -1.23 -1.27 -11.19
C ARG A 337 -2.18 -0.67 -10.17
N TYR A 338 -3.05 -1.51 -9.63
CA TYR A 338 -3.94 -1.19 -8.52
C TYR A 338 -3.54 -2.04 -7.33
N VAL A 339 -3.42 -1.44 -6.15
CA VAL A 339 -3.15 -2.17 -4.92
C VAL A 339 -3.80 -1.47 -3.75
N THR A 340 -4.47 -2.25 -2.89
CA THR A 340 -4.97 -1.75 -1.60
C THR A 340 -4.19 -2.44 -0.49
N HIS A 341 -3.64 -1.66 0.42
CA HIS A 341 -3.02 -2.15 1.64
C HIS A 341 -3.92 -1.85 2.84
N SER A 342 -3.87 -2.69 3.86
CA SER A 342 -4.30 -2.29 5.20
C SER A 342 -3.36 -1.21 5.75
N ASP A 343 -3.92 -0.21 6.43
CA ASP A 343 -3.16 0.74 7.23
C ASP A 343 -3.45 0.52 8.72
N SER A 344 -4.70 0.66 9.13
CA SER A 344 -5.18 0.28 10.46
C SER A 344 -6.47 -0.52 10.36
N TYR A 345 -6.40 -1.86 10.41
CA TYR A 345 -7.57 -2.72 10.32
C TYR A 345 -7.79 -3.45 11.63
N THR A 346 -8.79 -3.04 12.41
CA THR A 346 -9.03 -3.54 13.77
C THR A 346 -10.44 -4.11 13.91
N ILE A 347 -10.54 -5.31 14.49
CA ILE A 347 -11.80 -5.98 14.82
C ILE A 347 -11.85 -6.20 16.33
N ARG A 348 -12.86 -5.62 16.99
CA ARG A 348 -13.10 -5.89 18.42
C ARG A 348 -13.67 -7.30 18.55
N ILE A 349 -13.18 -8.06 19.52
CA ILE A 349 -13.60 -9.44 19.78
C ILE A 349 -14.07 -9.62 21.22
#